data_AF-A0A960E431-F1
#
_entry.id   AF-A0A960E431-F1
#
_cell.length_a   1.000
_cell.length_b   1.000
_cell.length_c   1.000
_cell.angle_alpha   90.00
_cell.angle_beta   90.00
_cell.angle_gamma   90.00
#
_symmetry.space_group_name_H-M   'P 1'
#
loop_
_entity.id
_entity.type
_entity.pdbx_description
1 polymer ?
#
loop_
_entity_poly.entity_id
_entity_poly.type
_entity_poly.pdbx_seq_one_letter_code
_entity_poly.pdbx_strand_id
1 'polypeptide(L)'
;MAGLFAQHTGRAADLDTMRRWVAGHPSAGVEADGALVGYALAARLAPQVLELTSFLVAPDHRGRGLGGRLLDGLARFAAADGWEAMVSTPSAGYEVLGPKRPS
;
A
#
# COMPACT_ATOMS: atom_id res chain seq x y z
N MET A 1 15.06 0.13 8.03
CA MET A 1 13.67 -0.40 7.98
C MET A 1 13.35 -1.35 9.13
N ALA A 2 14.05 -2.49 9.30
CA ALA A 2 13.73 -3.44 10.37
C ALA A 2 13.82 -2.86 11.80
N GLY A 3 14.81 -1.99 12.07
CA GLY A 3 14.95 -1.33 13.37
C GLY A 3 13.80 -0.37 13.73
N LEU A 4 13.22 0.30 12.74
CA LEU A 4 12.13 1.27 12.96
C LEU A 4 10.82 0.58 13.34
N PHE A 5 10.55 -0.57 12.72
CA PHE A 5 9.35 -1.38 13.04
C PHE A 5 9.41 -1.98 14.45
N ALA A 6 10.59 -2.45 14.86
CA ALA A 6 10.82 -2.97 16.21
C ALA A 6 10.63 -1.89 17.29
N GLN A 7 11.09 -0.66 17.04
CA GLN A 7 10.89 0.47 17.95
C GLN A 7 9.40 0.78 18.21
N HIS A 8 8.54 0.61 17.20
CA HIS A 8 7.11 0.97 17.29
C HIS A 8 6.21 -0.19 17.70
N THR A 9 6.64 -1.45 17.49
CA THR A 9 5.79 -2.63 17.70
C THR A 9 6.34 -3.64 18.68
N GLY A 10 7.59 -3.49 19.13
CA GLY A 10 8.27 -4.45 20.01
C GLY A 10 8.67 -5.77 19.32
N ARG A 11 8.43 -5.91 18.01
CA ARG A 11 8.74 -7.12 17.22
C ARG A 11 9.53 -6.77 15.97
N ALA A 12 10.36 -7.72 15.51
CA ALA A 12 11.03 -7.57 14.21
C ALA A 12 9.99 -7.51 13.08
N ALA A 13 10.31 -6.77 12.02
CA ALA A 13 9.50 -6.79 10.81
C ALA A 13 9.67 -8.14 10.10
N ASP A 14 8.57 -8.80 9.78
CA ASP A 14 8.58 -9.93 8.87
C ASP A 14 8.60 -9.42 7.42
N LEU A 15 9.82 -9.15 6.94
CA LEU A 15 10.03 -8.62 5.60
C LEU A 15 9.78 -9.65 4.51
N ASP A 16 9.89 -10.96 4.81
CA ASP A 16 9.62 -12.00 3.83
C ASP A 16 8.12 -12.14 3.57
N THR A 17 7.29 -12.05 4.63
CA THR A 17 5.84 -11.96 4.47
C THR A 17 5.46 -10.72 3.68
N MET A 18 6.06 -9.56 3.97
CA MET A 18 5.80 -8.35 3.19
C MET A 18 6.22 -8.50 1.72
N ARG A 19 7.39 -9.10 1.45
CA ARG A 19 7.87 -9.35 0.08
C ARG A 19 6.92 -10.26 -0.69
N ARG A 20 6.49 -11.37 -0.09
CA ARG A 20 5.50 -12.29 -0.69
C ARG A 20 4.18 -11.58 -0.96
N TRP A 21 3.73 -10.76 -0.01
CA TRP A 21 2.50 -10.00 -0.14
C TRP A 21 2.57 -9.02 -1.33
N VAL A 22 3.62 -8.21 -1.43
CA VAL A 22 3.81 -7.27 -2.54
C VAL A 22 3.95 -8.00 -3.88
N ALA A 23 4.69 -9.12 -3.94
CA ALA A 23 4.89 -9.89 -5.17
C ALA A 23 3.60 -10.54 -5.70
N GLY A 24 2.64 -10.83 -4.81
CA GLY A 24 1.36 -11.46 -5.17
C GLY A 24 0.23 -10.48 -5.48
N HIS A 25 0.47 -9.17 -5.40
CA HIS A 25 -0.58 -8.16 -5.43
C HIS A 25 -0.20 -6.96 -6.31
N PRO A 26 -1.17 -6.35 -7.01
CA PRO A 26 -0.94 -5.11 -7.75
C PRO A 26 -0.33 -4.05 -6.85
N SER A 27 0.84 -3.56 -7.24
CA SER A 27 1.59 -2.57 -6.47
C SER A 27 2.33 -1.59 -7.38
N ALA A 28 2.58 -0.40 -6.86
CA ALA A 28 3.38 0.63 -7.51
C ALA A 28 4.29 1.29 -6.48
N GLY A 29 5.51 1.62 -6.89
CA GLY A 29 6.49 2.36 -6.10
C GLY A 29 6.98 3.58 -6.85
N VAL A 30 7.38 4.61 -6.11
CA VAL A 30 8.10 5.76 -6.66
C VAL A 30 9.41 5.94 -5.92
N GLU A 31 10.47 6.08 -6.68
CA GLU A 31 11.82 6.30 -6.17
C GLU A 31 12.28 7.72 -6.47
N ALA A 32 13.04 8.30 -5.53
CA ALA A 32 13.79 9.53 -5.70
C ALA A 32 15.15 9.37 -5.01
N ASP A 33 16.22 9.79 -5.68
CA ASP A 33 17.59 9.72 -5.18
C ASP A 33 18.01 8.33 -4.64
N GLY A 34 17.54 7.27 -5.32
CA GLY A 34 17.82 5.88 -4.95
C GLY A 34 17.04 5.37 -3.73
N ALA A 35 16.06 6.13 -3.23
CA ALA A 35 15.21 5.75 -2.11
C ALA A 35 13.74 5.63 -2.53
N LEU A 36 13.02 4.64 -1.99
CA LEU A 36 11.58 4.54 -2.14
C LEU A 36 10.88 5.65 -1.33
N VAL A 37 10.21 6.55 -2.01
CA VAL A 37 9.59 7.76 -1.42
C VAL A 37 8.07 7.72 -1.42
N GLY A 38 7.48 6.71 -2.02
CA GLY A 38 6.05 6.45 -1.93
C GLY A 38 5.69 5.11 -2.55
N TYR A 39 4.52 4.60 -2.18
CA TYR A 39 4.01 3.34 -2.68
C TYR A 39 2.48 3.30 -2.66
N ALA A 40 1.92 2.40 -3.47
CA ALA A 40 0.52 2.01 -3.47
C ALA A 40 0.44 0.49 -3.60
N LEU A 41 -0.51 -0.12 -2.91
CA LEU A 41 -0.74 -1.56 -2.90
C LEU A 41 -2.23 -1.84 -2.89
N ALA A 42 -2.68 -2.70 -3.81
CA ALA A 42 -4.07 -3.10 -3.91
C ALA A 42 -4.22 -4.62 -3.81
N ALA A 43 -5.33 -5.08 -3.25
CA ALA A 43 -5.66 -6.50 -3.16
C ALA A 43 -7.07 -6.76 -3.69
N ARG A 44 -7.34 -7.99 -4.12
CA ARG A 44 -8.67 -8.38 -4.60
C ARG A 44 -9.69 -8.30 -3.47
N LEU A 45 -10.72 -7.49 -3.65
CA LEU A 45 -11.88 -7.39 -2.76
C LEU A 45 -13.04 -8.26 -3.25
N ALA A 46 -13.27 -8.29 -4.58
CA ALA A 46 -14.33 -9.04 -5.23
C ALA A 46 -13.86 -9.53 -6.61
N PRO A 47 -14.65 -10.30 -7.39
CA PRO A 47 -14.20 -10.88 -8.65
C PRO A 47 -13.53 -9.93 -9.65
N GLN A 48 -13.94 -8.66 -9.69
CA GLN A 48 -13.37 -7.64 -10.58
C GLN A 48 -13.16 -6.30 -9.86
N VAL A 49 -13.04 -6.33 -8.53
CA VAL A 49 -12.83 -5.13 -7.71
C VAL A 49 -11.56 -5.27 -6.89
N LEU A 50 -10.67 -4.30 -7.03
CA LEU A 50 -9.50 -4.12 -6.17
C LEU A 50 -9.80 -3.16 -5.03
N GLU A 51 -9.27 -3.43 -3.84
CA GLU A 51 -9.19 -2.50 -2.73
C GLU A 51 -7.77 -1.97 -2.60
N LEU A 52 -7.62 -0.64 -2.54
CA LEU A 52 -6.37 0.02 -2.18
C LEU A 52 -6.11 -0.15 -0.68
N THR A 53 -5.30 -1.16 -0.34
CA THR A 53 -5.03 -1.58 1.06
C THR A 53 -3.98 -0.72 1.76
N SER A 54 -3.04 -0.14 1.01
CA SER A 54 -2.01 0.72 1.57
C SER A 54 -1.52 1.73 0.54
N PHE A 55 -1.35 2.97 0.98
CA PHE A 55 -0.93 4.09 0.15
C PHE A 55 -0.22 5.13 0.99
N LEU A 56 0.98 5.53 0.58
CA LEU A 56 1.76 6.51 1.30
C LEU A 56 2.71 7.25 0.35
N VAL A 57 2.84 8.56 0.57
CA VAL A 57 3.95 9.37 0.06
C VAL A 57 4.66 9.96 1.27
N ALA A 58 5.98 9.83 1.30
CA ALA A 58 6.83 10.39 2.35
C ALA A 58 6.54 11.89 2.52
N PRO A 59 6.45 12.40 3.77
CA PRO A 59 6.04 13.79 4.04
C PRO A 59 6.74 14.85 3.19
N ASP A 60 8.06 14.76 3.04
CA ASP A 60 8.90 15.73 2.32
C ASP A 60 8.70 15.71 0.79
N HIS A 61 7.97 14.72 0.29
CA HIS A 61 7.70 14.49 -1.12
C HIS A 61 6.21 14.65 -1.49
N ARG A 62 5.37 15.06 -0.52
CA ARG A 62 3.96 15.41 -0.75
C ARG A 62 3.83 16.73 -1.52
N GLY A 63 2.63 16.97 -2.06
CA GLY A 63 2.34 18.19 -2.84
C GLY A 63 2.99 18.23 -4.24
N ARG A 64 3.66 17.15 -4.67
CA ARG A 64 4.37 17.06 -5.96
C ARG A 64 3.68 16.17 -7.00
N GLY A 65 2.40 15.85 -6.79
CA GLY A 65 1.63 14.95 -7.67
C GLY A 65 2.04 13.47 -7.64
N LEU A 66 2.97 13.05 -6.78
CA LEU A 66 3.44 11.65 -6.71
C LEU A 66 2.32 10.67 -6.36
N GLY A 67 1.41 11.07 -5.47
CA GLY A 67 0.25 10.26 -5.10
C GLY A 67 -0.65 9.96 -6.30
N GLY A 68 -0.97 10.99 -7.10
CA GLY A 68 -1.75 10.81 -8.34
C GLY A 68 -1.05 9.88 -9.32
N ARG A 69 0.26 10.06 -9.53
CA ARG A 69 1.05 9.19 -10.42
C ARG A 69 1.04 7.71 -10.00
N LEU A 70 1.13 7.44 -8.70
CA LEU A 70 1.03 6.08 -8.15
C LEU A 70 -0.35 5.47 -8.46
N LEU A 71 -1.43 6.22 -8.19
CA LEU A 71 -2.79 5.77 -8.42
C LEU A 71 -3.09 5.58 -9.91
N ASP A 72 -2.65 6.50 -10.77
CA ASP A 72 -2.82 6.40 -12.22
C ASP A 72 -2.07 5.19 -12.80
N GLY A 73 -0.88 4.89 -12.28
CA GLY A 73 -0.12 3.71 -12.67
C GLY A 73 -0.86 2.42 -12.30
N LEU A 74 -1.37 2.36 -11.07
CA LEU A 74 -2.11 1.21 -10.57
C LEU A 74 -3.45 1.03 -11.28
N ALA A 75 -4.17 2.12 -11.56
CA ALA A 75 -5.42 2.10 -12.32
C ALA A 75 -5.21 1.65 -13.77
N ARG A 76 -4.13 2.11 -14.42
CA ARG A 76 -3.76 1.64 -15.77
C ARG A 76 -3.41 0.16 -15.78
N PHE A 77 -2.64 -0.31 -14.80
CA PHE A 77 -2.37 -1.73 -14.64
C PHE A 77 -3.68 -2.52 -14.45
N ALA A 78 -4.53 -2.08 -13.54
CA ALA A 78 -5.79 -2.73 -13.21
C ALA A 78 -6.71 -2.83 -14.45
N ALA A 79 -6.86 -1.74 -15.20
CA ALA A 79 -7.65 -1.75 -16.43
C ALA A 79 -7.08 -2.70 -17.50
N ALA A 80 -5.75 -2.73 -17.64
CA ALA A 80 -5.08 -3.64 -18.58
C ALA A 80 -5.22 -5.12 -18.19
N ASP A 81 -5.34 -5.41 -16.89
CA ASP A 81 -5.50 -6.76 -16.33
C ASP A 81 -6.98 -7.16 -16.16
N GLY A 82 -7.92 -6.35 -16.65
CA GLY A 82 -9.35 -6.68 -16.70
C GLY A 82 -10.14 -6.39 -15.41
N TRP A 83 -9.57 -5.61 -14.49
CA TRP A 83 -10.29 -5.13 -13.31
C TRP A 83 -11.25 -4.00 -13.67
N GLU A 84 -12.44 -4.00 -13.07
CA GLU A 84 -13.50 -3.03 -13.38
C GLU A 84 -13.46 -1.81 -12.46
N ALA A 85 -13.03 -1.99 -11.22
CA ALA A 85 -12.98 -0.92 -10.25
C ALA A 85 -11.84 -1.08 -9.24
N MET A 86 -11.37 0.06 -8.75
CA MET A 86 -10.54 0.14 -7.56
C MET A 86 -11.21 1.04 -6.54
N VAL A 87 -11.38 0.54 -5.32
CA VAL A 87 -11.98 1.27 -4.21
C VAL A 87 -10.95 1.51 -3.11
N SER A 88 -11.18 2.52 -2.28
CA SER A 88 -10.43 2.70 -1.03
C SER A 88 -11.44 2.76 0.11
N THR A 89 -11.19 1.99 1.16
CA THR A 89 -11.98 2.02 2.39
C THR A 89 -11.24 2.89 3.41
N PRO A 90 -11.60 4.17 3.56
CA PRO A 90 -10.99 5.00 4.59
C PRO A 90 -11.37 4.43 5.97
N SER A 91 -10.38 4.15 6.81
CA SER A 91 -10.58 3.75 8.21
C SER A 91 -10.87 4.93 9.13
N ALA A 92 -11.11 6.13 8.59
CA ALA A 92 -11.47 7.33 9.33
C ALA A 92 -12.87 7.19 9.95
N GLY A 93 -12.96 6.42 11.04
CA GLY A 93 -14.22 6.15 11.73
C GLY A 93 -14.15 5.13 12.86
N TYR A 94 -13.09 4.32 12.97
CA TYR A 94 -12.94 3.41 14.09
C TYR A 94 -11.89 3.93 15.06
N GLU A 95 -12.31 4.19 16.29
CA GLU A 95 -11.41 4.06 17.44
C GLU A 95 -10.83 2.64 17.35
N VAL A 96 -9.51 2.49 17.35
CA VAL A 96 -8.87 1.18 17.19
C VAL A 96 -9.25 0.33 18.40
N LEU A 97 -10.31 -0.48 18.26
CA LEU A 97 -10.77 -1.43 19.27
C LEU A 97 -9.81 -2.62 19.30
N GLY A 98 -8.66 -2.40 19.95
CA GLY A 98 -7.70 -3.45 20.25
C GLY A 98 -6.89 -3.96 19.04
N PRO A 99 -5.97 -4.89 19.28
CA PRO A 99 -5.08 -5.41 18.24
C PRO A 99 -5.89 -6.14 17.16
N LYS A 100 -5.56 -5.85 15.89
CA LYS A 100 -6.06 -6.59 14.73
C LYS A 100 -5.75 -8.08 14.95
N ARG A 101 -6.78 -8.91 15.11
CA ARG A 101 -6.60 -10.36 15.35
C ARG A 101 -5.75 -10.95 14.22
N PRO A 102 -4.80 -11.85 14.53
CA PRO A 102 -4.03 -12.53 13.50
C PRO A 102 -4.96 -13.40 12.66
N SER A 103 -4.83 -13.29 11.34
CA SER A 103 -5.32 -14.26 10.35
C SER A 103 -4.44 -15.50 10.35
#